data_AF-A0A3P9C8H5-F1
#
_entry.id   AF-A0A3P9C8H5-F1
#
_cell.length_a   1.000
_cell.length_b   1.000
_cell.length_c   1.000
_cell.angle_alpha   90.00
_cell.angle_beta   90.00
_cell.angle_gamma   90.00
#
_symmetry.space_group_name_H-M   'P 1'
#
loop_
_entity.id
_entity.type
_entity.pdbx_description
1 polymer ?
#
loop_
_entity_poly.entity_id
_entity_poly.type
_entity_poly.pdbx_seq_one_letter_code
_entity_poly.pdbx_strand_id
1 'polypeptide(L)'
;MDEAASTACSEGHALTKDYMLQQTMLRVKDPSDPKLLPCCSAFTFYSLGYEDKADTPADVKERTVWTFSRRATLELTHNWGTESDNLFVQRSDRFVCFSMLDLLWLSLLSRFHAGHIGIAVPDVYAACKLFEEQGVRFVKKPETGRRKGLAFVQDRDLKSKQHVLPHVVLESHH
;
A
#
# COMPACT_ATOMS: atom_id res chain seq x y z
N MET A 1 8.30 20.29 -18.03
CA MET A 1 8.76 20.28 -16.63
C MET A 1 9.30 21.68 -16.38
N ASP A 2 8.82 22.39 -15.35
CA ASP A 2 9.21 23.80 -15.15
C ASP A 2 10.71 23.91 -14.83
N GLU A 3 11.34 24.97 -15.33
CA GLU A 3 12.76 25.29 -15.14
C GLU A 3 13.15 25.28 -13.64
N ALA A 4 12.26 25.76 -12.78
CA ALA A 4 12.44 25.73 -11.32
C ALA A 4 12.55 24.31 -10.74
N ALA A 5 11.84 23.31 -11.29
CA ALA A 5 11.93 21.94 -10.83
C ALA A 5 13.26 21.30 -11.21
N SER A 6 13.78 21.61 -12.40
CA SER A 6 15.08 21.12 -12.85
C SER A 6 16.23 21.66 -12.00
N THR A 7 16.18 22.94 -11.62
CA THR A 7 17.21 23.59 -10.79
C THR A 7 17.27 23.03 -9.37
N ALA A 8 16.18 22.43 -8.88
CA ALA A 8 16.13 21.77 -7.57
C ALA A 8 16.73 20.35 -7.57
N CYS A 9 16.98 19.75 -8.74
CA CYS A 9 17.57 18.42 -8.85
C CYS A 9 19.11 18.49 -8.90
N SER A 10 19.78 17.67 -8.10
CA SER A 10 21.24 17.49 -8.14
C SER A 10 21.60 16.14 -8.75
N GLU A 11 22.78 16.04 -9.35
CA GLU A 11 23.34 14.73 -9.70
C GLU A 11 23.52 13.85 -8.46
N GLY A 12 23.28 12.55 -8.60
CA GLY A 12 23.43 11.59 -7.52
C GLY A 12 24.90 11.35 -7.19
N HIS A 13 25.20 11.16 -5.90
CA HIS A 13 26.55 10.81 -5.45
C HIS A 13 26.94 9.41 -5.96
N ALA A 14 28.22 9.18 -6.28
CA ALA A 14 28.68 7.89 -6.80
C ALA A 14 28.36 6.70 -5.88
N LEU A 15 28.32 6.93 -4.56
CA LEU A 15 27.95 5.91 -3.56
C LEU A 15 26.48 5.45 -3.65
N THR A 16 25.57 6.27 -4.17
CA THR A 16 24.14 5.92 -4.26
C THR A 16 23.79 5.25 -5.58
N LYS A 17 24.77 4.92 -6.42
CA LYS A 17 24.56 4.38 -7.78
C LYS A 17 23.79 3.06 -7.78
N ASP A 18 24.02 2.22 -6.77
CA ASP A 18 23.41 0.90 -6.65
C ASP A 18 22.22 0.87 -5.67
N TYR A 19 21.79 2.05 -5.17
CA TYR A 19 20.63 2.14 -4.30
C TYR A 19 19.35 1.91 -5.12
N MET A 20 18.32 1.35 -4.48
CA MET A 20 17.02 1.13 -5.10
C MET A 20 15.88 1.40 -4.13
N LEU A 21 14.74 1.81 -4.67
CA LEU A 21 13.49 1.81 -3.91
C LEU A 21 12.97 0.37 -3.82
N GLN A 22 13.32 -0.27 -2.72
CA GLN A 22 13.07 -1.70 -2.51
C GLN A 22 11.61 -1.94 -2.11
N GLN A 23 11.12 -1.28 -1.05
CA GLN A 23 9.80 -1.54 -0.50
C GLN A 23 9.01 -0.29 -0.10
N THR A 24 7.68 -0.44 -0.13
CA THR A 24 6.72 0.44 0.57
C THR A 24 6.00 -0.39 1.62
N MET A 25 6.08 0.02 2.89
CA MET A 25 5.45 -0.71 3.98
C MET A 25 4.06 -0.16 4.29
N LEU A 26 3.07 -1.05 4.38
CA LEU A 26 1.72 -0.78 4.85
C LEU A 26 1.39 -1.72 6.00
N ARG A 27 0.74 -1.20 7.04
CA ARG A 27 0.16 -2.10 8.06
C ARG A 27 -1.14 -2.68 7.51
N VAL A 28 -1.46 -3.90 7.94
CA VAL A 28 -2.74 -4.54 7.62
C VAL A 28 -3.36 -5.08 8.90
N LYS A 29 -4.69 -4.95 9.01
CA LYS A 29 -5.44 -5.36 10.20
C LYS A 29 -5.66 -6.87 10.24
N ASP A 30 -6.05 -7.45 9.12
CA ASP A 30 -6.50 -8.84 9.04
C ASP A 30 -5.97 -9.46 7.73
N PRO A 31 -4.79 -10.09 7.75
CA PRO A 31 -4.31 -10.84 6.60
C PRO A 31 -5.10 -12.14 6.48
N SER A 32 -5.62 -12.44 5.28
CA SER A 32 -6.49 -13.60 5.06
C SER A 32 -5.83 -14.99 5.24
N ASP A 33 -4.59 -15.09 5.75
CA ASP A 33 -3.88 -16.36 5.96
C ASP A 33 -3.90 -16.77 7.46
N PRO A 34 -4.67 -17.81 7.84
CA PRO A 34 -4.94 -18.17 9.23
C PRO A 34 -3.79 -18.93 9.95
N LYS A 35 -2.55 -18.91 9.45
CA LYS A 35 -1.50 -19.88 9.84
C LYS A 35 -0.51 -19.45 10.92
N LEU A 36 -0.58 -18.24 11.48
CA LEU A 36 0.31 -17.85 12.57
C LEU A 36 -0.44 -17.67 13.89
N LEU A 37 -0.15 -18.55 14.84
CA LEU A 37 -0.67 -18.52 16.21
C LEU A 37 -0.13 -17.30 16.97
N PRO A 38 -0.98 -16.53 17.68
CA PRO A 38 -0.56 -15.32 18.35
C PRO A 38 0.23 -15.60 19.63
N CYS A 39 1.47 -15.12 19.69
CA CYS A 39 2.18 -14.80 20.93
C CYS A 39 2.19 -13.29 21.15
N CYS A 40 2.03 -12.86 22.40
CA CYS A 40 1.99 -11.45 22.76
C CYS A 40 3.31 -10.76 22.33
N SER A 41 3.21 -9.64 21.62
CA SER A 41 4.30 -8.79 21.06
C SER A 41 4.94 -9.19 19.71
N ALA A 42 4.37 -10.13 18.97
CA ALA A 42 4.88 -10.51 17.65
C ALA A 42 4.13 -9.84 16.49
N PHE A 43 4.84 -9.70 15.36
CA PHE A 43 4.34 -9.19 14.10
C PHE A 43 4.78 -10.11 12.97
N THR A 44 4.08 -10.06 11.84
CA THR A 44 4.44 -10.79 10.62
C THR A 44 4.51 -9.80 9.46
N PHE A 45 5.57 -9.91 8.67
CA PHE A 45 5.70 -9.19 7.40
C PHE A 45 5.36 -10.13 6.24
N TYR A 46 4.57 -9.63 5.30
CA TYR A 46 4.29 -10.29 4.03
C TYR A 46 4.86 -9.42 2.92
N SER A 47 5.80 -9.95 2.14
CA SER A 47 6.38 -9.25 1.00
C SER A 47 5.64 -9.64 -0.28
N LEU A 48 5.03 -8.67 -0.94
CA LEU A 48 4.35 -8.84 -2.23
C LEU A 48 5.12 -8.10 -3.32
N GLY A 49 5.23 -8.70 -4.50
CA GLY A 49 5.87 -8.09 -5.66
C GLY A 49 5.35 -8.72 -6.94
N TYR A 50 5.45 -8.00 -8.06
CA TYR A 50 5.16 -8.53 -9.39
C TYR A 50 6.35 -9.34 -9.90
N GLU A 51 6.52 -10.55 -9.38
CA GLU A 51 7.60 -11.49 -9.72
C GLU A 51 7.01 -12.85 -10.14
N ASP A 52 7.77 -13.64 -10.91
CA ASP A 52 7.37 -15.03 -11.20
C ASP A 52 7.60 -15.91 -9.97
N LYS A 53 6.62 -16.77 -9.67
CA LYS A 53 6.75 -17.76 -8.59
C LYS A 53 7.85 -18.77 -8.89
N ALA A 54 8.14 -19.04 -10.16
CA ALA A 54 9.21 -19.96 -10.56
C ALA A 54 10.61 -19.44 -10.16
N ASP A 55 10.79 -18.11 -10.07
CA ASP A 55 12.06 -17.48 -9.71
C ASP A 55 12.29 -17.43 -8.20
N THR A 56 11.28 -17.78 -7.40
CA THR A 56 11.37 -17.73 -5.93
C THR A 56 12.17 -18.92 -5.40
N PRO A 57 13.30 -18.71 -4.69
CA PRO A 57 14.07 -19.81 -4.13
C PRO A 57 13.30 -20.63 -3.09
N ALA A 58 13.52 -21.94 -3.10
CA ALA A 58 12.92 -22.84 -2.11
C ALA A 58 13.57 -22.70 -0.73
N ASP A 59 14.89 -22.53 -0.69
CA ASP A 59 15.64 -22.31 0.55
C ASP A 59 15.25 -20.98 1.21
N VAL A 60 15.11 -20.99 2.54
CA VAL A 60 14.63 -19.85 3.31
C VAL A 60 15.64 -18.69 3.27
N LYS A 61 16.94 -18.98 3.37
CA LYS A 61 17.98 -17.95 3.40
C LYS A 61 18.13 -17.31 2.02
N GLU A 62 18.17 -18.13 0.98
CA GLU A 62 18.20 -17.64 -0.41
C GLU A 62 16.96 -16.83 -0.75
N ARG A 63 15.77 -17.29 -0.35
CA ARG A 63 14.53 -16.55 -0.55
C ARG A 63 14.54 -15.20 0.17
N THR A 64 15.10 -15.15 1.38
CA THR A 64 15.21 -13.89 2.14
C THR A 64 16.07 -12.88 1.37
N VAL A 65 17.27 -13.28 0.94
CA VAL A 65 18.16 -12.41 0.14
C VAL A 65 17.50 -12.01 -1.17
N TRP A 66 16.85 -12.95 -1.85
CA TRP A 66 16.14 -12.72 -3.10
C TRP A 66 15.02 -11.69 -2.92
N THR A 67 14.15 -11.85 -1.93
CA THR A 67 13.02 -10.94 -1.64
C THR A 67 13.50 -9.51 -1.39
N PHE A 68 14.51 -9.32 -0.53
CA PHE A 68 15.03 -7.97 -0.23
C PHE A 68 15.89 -7.38 -1.35
N SER A 69 16.19 -8.14 -2.40
CA SER A 69 16.82 -7.63 -3.63
C SER A 69 15.82 -7.20 -4.71
N ARG A 70 14.53 -7.48 -4.54
CA ARG A 70 13.49 -7.09 -5.49
C ARG A 70 13.13 -5.62 -5.35
N ARG A 71 12.82 -4.97 -6.47
CA ARG A 71 12.38 -3.57 -6.51
C ARG A 71 10.87 -3.49 -6.33
N ALA A 72 10.40 -2.36 -5.79
CA ALA A 72 8.98 -2.03 -5.71
C ALA A 72 8.10 -3.10 -5.04
N THR A 73 8.59 -3.76 -3.99
CA THR A 73 7.77 -4.68 -3.20
C THR A 73 6.85 -3.92 -2.23
N LEU A 74 5.70 -4.50 -1.92
CA LEU A 74 4.84 -4.07 -0.82
C LEU A 74 5.10 -4.94 0.39
N GLU A 75 5.51 -4.32 1.49
CA GLU A 75 5.66 -4.99 2.78
C GLU A 75 4.37 -4.78 3.57
N LEU A 76 3.59 -5.83 3.79
CA LEU A 76 2.41 -5.77 4.63
C LEU A 76 2.78 -6.21 6.05
N THR A 77 2.70 -5.31 7.02
CA THR A 77 2.98 -5.61 8.41
C THR A 77 1.68 -5.86 9.17
N HIS A 78 1.48 -7.09 9.62
CA HIS A 78 0.39 -7.46 10.52
C HIS A 78 0.91 -7.50 11.95
N ASN A 79 0.30 -6.71 12.84
CA ASN A 79 0.55 -6.79 14.28
C ASN A 79 -0.50 -7.73 14.87
N TRP A 80 -0.07 -8.78 15.57
CA TRP A 80 -0.97 -9.81 16.05
C TRP A 80 -1.96 -9.25 17.07
N GLY A 81 -3.22 -9.70 17.00
CA GLY A 81 -4.32 -9.24 17.84
C GLY A 81 -5.09 -8.04 17.28
N THR A 82 -4.57 -7.34 16.26
CA THR A 82 -5.28 -6.21 15.63
C THR A 82 -6.52 -6.65 14.87
N GLU A 83 -6.57 -7.88 14.39
CA GLU A 83 -7.73 -8.50 13.73
C GLU A 83 -8.94 -8.61 14.67
N SER A 84 -8.70 -8.83 15.96
CA SER A 84 -9.73 -9.01 16.98
C SER A 84 -10.10 -7.71 17.71
N ASP A 85 -9.35 -6.63 17.48
CA ASP A 85 -9.57 -5.34 18.13
C ASP A 85 -10.59 -4.49 17.35
N ASN A 86 -11.77 -4.33 17.95
CA ASN A 86 -12.87 -3.52 17.40
C ASN A 86 -12.61 -2.01 17.46
N LEU A 87 -11.63 -1.56 18.25
CA LEU A 87 -11.24 -0.16 18.39
C LEU A 87 -10.03 0.21 17.52
N PHE A 88 -9.45 -0.75 16.80
CA PHE A 88 -8.30 -0.52 15.95
C PHE A 88 -8.64 0.32 14.70
N VAL A 89 -8.05 1.51 14.61
CA VAL A 89 -8.04 2.37 13.42
C VAL A 89 -6.60 2.58 12.98
N GLN A 90 -6.31 2.27 11.72
CA GLN A 90 -4.99 2.46 11.14
C GLN A 90 -4.84 3.91 10.64
N ARG A 91 -3.81 4.61 11.10
CA ARG A 91 -3.36 5.90 10.57
C ARG A 91 -2.07 5.72 9.77
N SER A 92 -1.84 6.59 8.78
CA SER A 92 -0.59 6.63 8.02
C SER A 92 0.62 7.04 8.86
N ASP A 93 0.41 7.67 10.03
CA ASP A 93 1.46 8.37 10.77
C ASP A 93 1.74 7.89 12.21
N ARG A 94 0.79 7.32 12.98
CA ARG A 94 1.04 6.82 14.36
C ARG A 94 0.02 5.76 14.85
N PHE A 95 0.46 4.91 15.79
CA PHE A 95 -0.39 4.05 16.64
C PHE A 95 -1.09 4.91 17.70
N VAL A 96 -2.42 4.83 17.82
CA VAL A 96 -3.15 5.46 18.94
C VAL A 96 -4.27 4.54 19.39
N CYS A 97 -4.21 4.06 20.63
CA CYS A 97 -5.38 3.49 21.31
C CYS A 97 -6.28 4.67 21.70
N PHE A 98 -7.51 4.74 21.19
CA PHE A 98 -8.36 5.90 21.37
C PHE A 98 -8.81 6.07 22.82
N SER A 99 -8.38 7.15 23.45
CA SER A 99 -9.15 7.78 24.53
C SER A 99 -10.20 8.71 23.92
N MET A 100 -11.23 9.09 24.68
CA MET A 100 -12.33 9.96 24.21
C MET A 100 -11.84 11.31 23.63
N LEU A 101 -10.62 11.77 23.98
CA LEU A 101 -10.01 12.99 23.43
C LEU A 101 -9.52 12.82 21.98
N ASP A 102 -9.17 11.60 21.55
CA ASP A 102 -8.62 11.34 20.22
C ASP A 102 -9.69 11.44 19.11
N LEU A 103 -10.97 11.33 19.47
CA LEU A 103 -12.12 11.55 18.56
C LEU A 103 -12.31 13.02 18.17
N LEU A 104 -11.96 13.96 19.06
CA LEU A 104 -12.02 15.40 18.74
C LEU A 104 -10.87 15.79 17.79
N TRP A 105 -9.71 15.15 17.94
CA TRP A 105 -8.53 15.30 17.09
C TRP A 105 -8.74 14.73 15.66
N LEU A 106 -9.51 13.63 15.53
CA LEU A 106 -9.90 13.03 14.24
C LEU A 106 -10.67 14.00 13.32
N SER A 107 -11.50 14.88 13.89
CA SER A 107 -12.25 15.87 13.12
C SER A 107 -11.35 16.96 12.53
N LEU A 108 -10.33 17.41 13.28
CA LEU A 108 -9.46 18.51 12.86
C LEU A 108 -8.35 18.11 11.86
N LEU A 109 -7.86 16.87 11.88
CA LEU A 109 -6.69 16.43 11.08
C LEU A 109 -6.99 15.54 9.89
N SER A 110 -8.27 15.25 9.60
CA SER A 110 -8.71 14.52 8.39
C SER A 110 -8.31 15.21 7.06
N ARG A 111 -7.61 16.35 7.11
CA ARG A 111 -7.08 17.09 5.97
C ARG A 111 -5.65 16.73 5.57
N PHE A 112 -4.95 15.85 6.30
CA PHE A 112 -3.63 15.37 5.89
C PHE A 112 -3.75 14.13 5.00
N HIS A 113 -3.66 14.40 3.70
CA HIS A 113 -3.60 13.51 2.54
C HIS A 113 -3.07 12.10 2.83
N ALA A 114 -3.96 11.11 2.79
CA ALA A 114 -3.55 9.73 2.54
C ALA A 114 -3.03 9.64 1.10
N GLY A 115 -1.79 9.14 0.94
CA GLY A 115 -1.21 8.84 -0.37
C GLY A 115 -1.90 7.65 -1.04
N HIS A 116 -1.33 7.17 -2.14
CA HIS A 116 -1.81 5.99 -2.86
C HIS A 116 -0.64 5.18 -3.41
N ILE A 117 -0.89 3.92 -3.76
CA ILE A 117 0.04 3.12 -4.56
C ILE A 117 -0.45 3.16 -6.00
N GLY A 118 0.45 3.50 -6.94
CA GLY A 118 0.17 3.44 -8.37
C GLY A 118 0.54 2.08 -8.93
N ILE A 119 -0.39 1.46 -9.65
CA ILE A 119 -0.16 0.28 -10.47
C ILE A 119 -0.41 0.70 -11.91
N ALA A 120 0.65 0.68 -12.70
CA ALA A 120 0.51 0.97 -14.11
C ALA A 120 0.01 -0.25 -14.86
N VAL A 121 -0.98 -0.05 -15.72
CA VAL A 121 -1.64 -1.12 -16.48
C VAL A 121 -1.72 -0.74 -17.95
N PRO A 122 -1.68 -1.71 -18.89
CA PRO A 122 -1.77 -1.42 -20.31
C PRO A 122 -3.14 -0.84 -20.71
N ASP A 123 -4.23 -1.30 -20.06
CA ASP A 123 -5.58 -0.82 -20.29
C ASP A 123 -6.34 -0.69 -18.96
N VAL A 124 -6.58 0.56 -18.55
CA VAL A 124 -7.28 0.89 -17.30
C VAL A 124 -8.75 0.43 -17.35
N TYR A 125 -9.39 0.47 -18.50
CA TYR A 125 -10.80 0.10 -18.65
C TYR A 125 -11.00 -1.41 -18.53
N ALA A 126 -10.15 -2.18 -19.21
CA ALA A 126 -10.17 -3.64 -19.09
C ALA A 126 -9.89 -4.08 -17.65
N ALA A 127 -8.90 -3.48 -16.98
CA ALA A 127 -8.60 -3.75 -15.58
C ALA A 127 -9.78 -3.40 -14.66
N CYS A 128 -10.42 -2.23 -14.86
CA CYS A 128 -11.57 -1.83 -14.07
C CYS A 128 -12.75 -2.79 -14.23
N LYS A 129 -13.00 -3.28 -15.45
CA LYS A 129 -14.07 -4.26 -15.71
C LYS A 129 -13.85 -5.55 -14.91
N LEU A 130 -12.62 -6.09 -14.93
CA LEU A 130 -12.25 -7.26 -14.13
C LEU A 130 -12.46 -7.01 -12.63
N PHE A 131 -12.08 -5.83 -12.14
CA PHE A 131 -12.26 -5.45 -10.75
C PHE A 131 -13.74 -5.31 -10.35
N GLU A 132 -14.59 -4.79 -11.24
CA GLU A 132 -16.04 -4.76 -11.02
C GLU A 132 -16.62 -6.18 -10.93
N GLU A 133 -16.21 -7.09 -11.82
CA GLU A 133 -16.62 -8.50 -11.81
C GLU A 133 -16.19 -9.23 -10.52
N GLN A 134 -15.04 -8.85 -9.95
CA GLN A 134 -14.53 -9.37 -8.68
C GLN A 134 -15.12 -8.68 -7.44
N GLY A 135 -16.02 -7.71 -7.62
CA GLY A 135 -16.67 -6.98 -6.52
C GLY A 135 -15.76 -6.00 -5.78
N VAL A 136 -14.70 -5.50 -6.43
CA VAL A 136 -13.80 -4.49 -5.88
C VAL A 136 -14.53 -3.15 -5.76
N ARG A 137 -14.29 -2.43 -4.65
CA ARG A 137 -14.92 -1.12 -4.41
C ARG A 137 -14.13 0.00 -5.10
N PHE A 138 -14.83 0.83 -5.86
CA PHE A 138 -14.27 2.01 -6.50
C PHE A 138 -14.46 3.26 -5.65
N VAL A 139 -13.38 4.02 -5.47
CA VAL A 139 -13.41 5.39 -4.95
C VAL A 139 -13.63 6.36 -6.11
N LYS A 140 -13.00 6.08 -7.26
CA LYS A 140 -13.17 6.82 -8.50
C LYS A 140 -13.10 5.87 -9.69
N LYS A 141 -14.07 5.95 -10.60
CA LYS A 141 -14.11 5.18 -11.85
C LYS A 141 -13.30 5.89 -12.96
N PRO A 142 -12.82 5.17 -13.99
CA PRO A 142 -11.97 5.76 -15.03
C PRO A 142 -12.66 6.85 -15.86
N GLU A 143 -13.99 6.84 -15.95
CA GLU A 143 -14.78 7.86 -16.67
C GLU A 143 -15.16 9.08 -15.83
N THR A 144 -14.95 9.05 -14.51
CA THR A 144 -15.43 10.11 -13.62
C THR A 144 -14.36 11.18 -13.38
N GLY A 145 -14.79 12.43 -13.16
CA GLY A 145 -13.91 13.54 -12.82
C GLY A 145 -13.20 14.18 -14.03
N ARG A 146 -12.18 15.00 -13.74
CA ARG A 146 -11.53 15.86 -14.74
C ARG A 146 -10.49 15.14 -15.60
N ARG A 147 -9.83 14.11 -15.05
CA ARG A 147 -8.89 13.24 -15.76
C ARG A 147 -9.55 11.89 -16.00
N LYS A 148 -9.79 11.58 -17.28
CA LYS A 148 -10.25 10.28 -17.77
C LYS A 148 -9.08 9.30 -17.89
N GLY A 149 -9.38 8.00 -17.96
CA GLY A 149 -8.36 6.95 -18.03
C GLY A 149 -7.62 6.71 -16.70
N LEU A 150 -8.19 7.16 -15.58
CA LEU A 150 -7.59 7.07 -14.25
C LEU A 150 -8.61 6.61 -13.22
N ALA A 151 -8.36 5.46 -12.58
CA ALA A 151 -9.24 4.87 -11.58
C ALA A 151 -8.58 4.76 -10.20
N PHE A 152 -9.40 4.85 -9.15
CA PHE A 152 -9.00 4.63 -7.77
C PHE A 152 -9.86 3.52 -7.19
N VAL A 153 -9.23 2.43 -6.76
CA VAL A 153 -9.90 1.32 -6.08
C VAL A 153 -9.49 1.25 -4.62
N GLN A 154 -10.36 0.65 -3.80
CA GLN A 154 -10.10 0.39 -2.39
C GLN A 154 -9.79 -1.09 -2.22
N ASP A 155 -8.71 -1.38 -1.49
CA ASP A 155 -8.37 -2.75 -1.11
C ASP A 155 -9.42 -3.36 -0.16
N ARG A 156 -9.59 -4.69 -0.25
CA ARG A 156 -10.66 -5.46 0.41
C ARG A 156 -10.50 -5.54 1.92
N ASP A 157 -9.28 -5.55 2.43
CA ASP A 157 -9.00 -5.69 3.88
C ASP A 157 -8.98 -4.32 4.57
N LEU A 158 -8.95 -3.23 3.79
CA LEU A 158 -9.10 -1.85 4.26
C LEU A 158 -10.56 -1.45 4.53
N LYS A 159 -11.42 -2.41 4.90
CA LYS A 159 -12.85 -2.23 5.22
C LYS A 159 -13.12 -1.40 6.48
N SER A 160 -12.09 -0.99 7.23
CA SER A 160 -12.30 -0.06 8.34
C SER A 160 -12.80 1.27 7.79
N LYS A 161 -13.99 1.67 8.23
CA LYS A 161 -14.67 2.90 7.86
C LYS A 161 -13.90 4.11 8.40
N GLN A 162 -12.73 4.45 7.85
CA GLN A 162 -12.13 5.77 8.02
C GLN A 162 -11.01 6.01 6.99
N HIS A 163 -11.35 6.78 5.95
CA HIS A 163 -10.62 7.80 5.18
C HIS A 163 -9.07 7.94 5.17
N VAL A 164 -8.25 6.97 5.61
CA VAL A 164 -6.82 7.23 5.83
C VAL A 164 -5.86 6.20 5.20
N LEU A 165 -6.35 5.24 4.41
CA LEU A 165 -5.51 4.16 3.88
C LEU A 165 -5.42 4.20 2.34
N PRO A 166 -4.26 3.82 1.77
CA PRO A 166 -3.91 4.20 0.41
C PRO A 166 -4.87 3.57 -0.58
N HIS A 167 -5.47 4.43 -1.40
CA HIS A 167 -6.16 3.98 -2.59
C HIS A 167 -5.13 3.33 -3.55
N VAL A 168 -5.57 2.38 -4.36
CA VAL A 168 -4.75 1.88 -5.48
C VAL A 168 -5.17 2.66 -6.72
N VAL A 169 -4.20 3.30 -7.35
CA VAL A 169 -4.39 4.08 -8.57
C VAL A 169 -3.98 3.25 -9.76
N LEU A 170 -4.86 3.18 -10.75
CA LEU A 170 -4.57 2.55 -12.03
C LEU A 170 -4.33 3.63 -13.07
N GLU A 171 -3.14 3.65 -13.65
CA GLU A 171 -2.76 4.60 -14.70
C GLU A 171 -2.33 3.85 -15.97
N SER A 172 -2.68 4.38 -17.15
CA SER A 172 -2.13 3.91 -18.42
C SER A 172 -0.76 4.52 -18.67
N HIS A 173 0.14 3.75 -19.28
CA HIS A 173 1.43 4.25 -19.77
C HIS A 173 1.36 4.92 -21.16
N HIS A 174 0.15 5.19 -21.65
CA HIS A 174 -0.14 5.79 -22.95
C HIS A 174 -0.98 7.04 -22.80
#